data_AF-A0A0C9SLL8-F1
#
_entry.id   AF-A0A0C9SLL8-F1
#
_cell.length_a   1.000
_cell.length_b   1.000
_cell.length_c   1.000
_cell.angle_alpha   90.00
_cell.angle_beta   90.00
_cell.angle_gamma   90.00
#
_symmetry.space_group_name_H-M   'P 1'
#
loop_
_entity.id
_entity.type
_entity.pdbx_description
1 polymer ?
#
loop_
_entity_poly.entity_id
_entity_poly.type
_entity_poly.pdbx_seq_one_letter_code
_entity_poly.pdbx_strand_id
1 'polypeptide(L)' 'MPRRVWESIGLPIRSDHLMNMTSVNTQTDTTLGVLENLCLNFGANDVCVQVQILPRANFEMLLGRPFHCLMSATTDN' A
#
# COMPACT_ATOMS: atom_id res chain seq x y z
N MET A 1 1.84 2.85 -0.41
CA MET A 1 2.20 3.42 -1.73
C MET A 1 2.44 4.91 -1.56
N PRO A 2 3.53 5.50 -2.08
CA PRO A 2 3.76 6.94 -1.98
C PRO A 2 2.79 7.73 -2.85
N ARG A 3 2.49 8.96 -2.42
CA ARG A 3 1.64 9.93 -3.12
C ARG A 3 1.98 10.05 -4.61
N ARG A 4 3.26 10.18 -4.96
CA ARG A 4 3.70 10.32 -6.37
C ARG A 4 3.24 9.18 -7.28
N VAL A 5 3.19 7.96 -6.76
CA VAL A 5 2.78 6.76 -7.53
C VAL A 5 1.26 6.70 -7.61
N TRP A 6 0.57 7.02 -6.51
CA TRP A 6 -0.88 7.08 -6.50
C TRP A 6 -1.43 8.18 -7.43
N GLU A 7 -0.81 9.35 -7.45
CA GLU A 7 -1.21 10.47 -8.32
C GLU A 7 -1.10 10.11 -9.81
N SER A 8 -0.16 9.25 -10.21
CA SER A 8 -0.09 8.79 -11.61
C SER A 8 -1.17 7.76 -11.96
N ILE A 9 -1.74 7.06 -10.97
CA ILE A 9 -2.88 6.16 -11.15
C ILE A 9 -4.20 6.95 -11.20
N GLY A 10 -4.32 8.02 -10.39
CA GLY A 10 -5.44 8.96 -10.44
C GLY A 10 -6.77 8.44 -9.87
N LEU A 11 -6.76 7.32 -9.13
CA LEU A 11 -7.95 6.76 -8.50
C LEU A 11 -8.31 7.46 -7.18
N PRO A 12 -9.59 7.54 -6.80
CA PRO A 12 -10.01 8.19 -5.57
C PRO A 12 -9.51 7.43 -4.32
N ILE A 13 -9.30 8.17 -3.23
CA ILE A 13 -8.96 7.60 -1.93
C ILE A 13 -9.97 8.01 -0.87
N ARG A 14 -10.11 7.19 0.15
CA ARG A 14 -10.82 7.52 1.39
C ARG A 14 -9.90 8.26 2.33
N SER A 15 -9.96 9.58 2.28
CA SER A 15 -9.14 10.48 3.11
C SER A 15 -9.59 10.53 4.57
N ASP A 16 -10.75 9.98 4.91
CA ASP A 16 -11.24 9.82 6.28
C ASP A 16 -10.61 8.60 6.99
N HIS A 17 -9.98 7.70 6.24
CA HIS A 17 -9.35 6.48 6.75
C HIS A 17 -7.83 6.68 6.91
N LEU A 18 -7.46 7.46 7.91
CA LEU A 18 -6.07 7.77 8.23
C LEU A 18 -5.46 6.72 9.15
N MET A 19 -4.20 6.39 8.94
CA MET A 19 -3.43 5.46 9.76
C MET A 19 -2.08 6.08 10.10
N ASN A 20 -1.65 5.94 11.36
CA ASN A 20 -0.27 6.27 11.74
C ASN A 20 0.62 5.07 11.40
N MET A 21 1.66 5.32 10.61
CA MET A 21 2.62 4.30 10.22
C MET A 21 3.99 4.64 10.80
N THR A 22 4.51 3.77 11.65
CA THR A 22 5.87 3.89 12.19
C THR A 22 6.83 3.13 11.29
N SER A 23 7.80 3.84 10.74
CA SER A 23 8.87 3.29 9.92
C SER A 23 10.01 2.74 10.77
N VAL A 24 10.92 1.98 10.15
CA VAL A 24 12.10 1.38 10.80
C VAL A 24 13.03 2.44 11.38
N ASN A 25 13.07 3.63 10.77
CA ASN A 25 13.82 4.78 11.27
C ASN A 25 13.11 5.53 12.43
N THR A 26 12.13 4.89 13.08
CA THR A 26 11.28 5.41 14.17
C THR A 26 10.45 6.65 13.85
N GLN A 27 10.52 7.15 12.62
CA GLN A 27 9.65 8.20 12.14
C GLN A 27 8.23 7.65 12.03
N THR A 28 7.27 8.42 12.55
CA THR A 28 5.85 8.11 12.41
C THR A 28 5.23 9.15 11.49
N ASP A 29 4.71 8.68 10.37
CA ASP A 29 3.99 9.51 9.41
C ASP A 29 2.52 9.06 9.36
N THR A 30 1.60 10.01 9.25
CA THR A 30 0.18 9.73 9.02
C THR A 30 -0.04 9.52 7.51
N THR A 31 -0.77 8.47 7.15
CA THR A 31 -1.17 8.22 5.75
C THR A 31 -2.10 9.32 5.24
N LEU A 32 -2.23 9.46 3.93
CA LEU A 32 -3.18 10.41 3.29
C LEU A 32 -4.59 9.82 3.16
N GLY A 33 -4.72 8.52 3.39
CA GLY A 33 -5.95 7.76 3.20
C GLY A 33 -5.70 6.38 2.64
N VAL A 34 -6.80 5.70 2.29
CA VAL A 34 -6.79 4.36 1.71
C VAL A 34 -7.33 4.39 0.29
N LEU A 35 -6.58 3.80 -0.63
CA LEU A 35 -7.11 3.38 -1.94
C LEU A 35 -7.70 1.99 -1.78
N GLU A 36 -9.02 1.89 -1.93
CA GLU A 36 -9.74 0.64 -1.75
C GLU A 36 -9.73 -0.23 -3.01
N ASN A 37 -9.57 -1.54 -2.82
CA ASN A 37 -9.72 -2.55 -3.88
C ASN A 37 -8.85 -2.30 -5.13
N LEU A 38 -7.61 -1.85 -4.96
CA LEU A 38 -6.68 -1.78 -6.08
C LEU A 38 -6.35 -3.19 -6.54
N CYS A 39 -6.80 -3.56 -7.74
CA CYS A 39 -6.51 -4.85 -8.33
C CYS A 39 -5.16 -4.82 -9.04
N LEU A 40 -4.28 -5.72 -8.62
CA LEU A 40 -2.92 -5.88 -9.11
C LEU A 40 -2.79 -7.23 -9.80
N ASN A 41 -2.15 -7.23 -10.96
CA ASN A 41 -1.83 -8.44 -11.68
C ASN A 41 -0.41 -8.91 -11.31
N PHE A 42 -0.29 -10.11 -10.74
CA PHE A 42 0.99 -10.75 -10.44
C PHE A 42 1.31 -11.88 -11.42
N GLY A 43 0.91 -11.71 -12.69
CA GLY A 43 1.06 -12.68 -13.77
C GLY A 43 0.03 -13.81 -13.70
N ALA A 44 0.10 -14.63 -12.65
CA ALA A 44 -0.75 -15.82 -12.52
C ALA A 44 -2.15 -15.51 -11.98
N ASN A 45 -2.29 -14.45 -11.16
CA ASN A 45 -3.53 -14.09 -10.50
C ASN A 45 -3.68 -12.56 -10.40
N ASP A 46 -4.93 -12.11 -10.51
CA ASP A 46 -5.33 -10.76 -10.11
C ASP A 46 -5.73 -10.74 -8.64
N VAL A 47 -5.25 -9.74 -7.91
CA VAL A 47 -5.42 -9.63 -6.47
C VAL A 47 -5.82 -8.22 -6.12
N CYS A 48 -6.98 -8.05 -5.49
CA CYS A 48 -7.43 -6.73 -5.05
C CYS A 48 -7.02 -6.50 -3.59
N VAL A 49 -6.26 -5.44 -3.36
CA VAL A 49 -5.69 -5.09 -2.06
C VAL A 49 -6.12 -3.71 -1.61
N GLN A 50 -6.16 -3.51 -0.28
CA GLN A 50 -6.33 -2.20 0.32
C GLN A 50 -4.95 -1.53 0.44
N VAL A 51 -4.79 -0.32 -0.10
CA VAL A 51 -3.49 0.33 -0.19
C VAL A 51 -3.47 1.63 0.60
N GLN A 52 -2.59 1.69 1.61
CA GLN A 52 -2.32 2.92 2.35
C GLN A 52 -1.50 3.89 1.51
N ILE A 53 -1.95 5.14 1.40
CA ILE A 53 -1.21 6.18 0.67
C ILE A 53 -0.33 6.96 1.65
N LEU A 54 0.96 7.03 1.35
CA LEU A 54 1.96 7.68 2.18
C LEU A 54 2.34 9.04 1.60
N PRO A 55 2.56 10.08 2.42
CA PRO A 55 3.04 11.37 1.94
C PRO A 55 4.36 11.24 1.18
N ARG A 56 5.30 10.44 1.71
CA ARG A 56 6.63 10.18 1.14
C ARG A 56 7.07 8.75 1.48
N ALA A 57 7.82 8.12 0.58
CA ALA A 57 8.49 6.85 0.80
C ALA A 57 9.54 6.59 -0.30
N ASN A 58 10.57 5.82 0.03
CA ASN A 58 11.70 5.49 -0.86
C ASN A 58 11.49 4.18 -1.65
N PHE A 59 10.24 3.75 -1.78
CA PHE A 59 9.81 2.58 -2.56
C PHE A 59 8.59 2.97 -3.39
N GLU A 60 8.16 2.15 -4.33
CA GLU A 60 6.97 2.43 -5.14
C GLU A 60 5.71 1.78 -4.55
N MET A 61 5.84 0.55 -4.08
CA MET A 61 4.80 -0.16 -3.36
C MET A 61 5.44 -1.07 -2.32
N LEU A 62 4.81 -1.20 -1.16
CA LEU A 62 5.20 -2.13 -0.12
C LEU A 62 4.05 -3.13 0.05
N LEU A 63 4.35 -4.41 -0.16
CA LEU A 63 3.41 -5.50 0.08
C LEU A 63 3.62 -5.99 1.52
N GLY A 64 2.67 -5.67 2.38
CA GLY A 64 2.71 -6.05 3.79
C GLY A 64 2.02 -7.38 4.07
N ARG A 65 1.90 -7.71 5.36
CA ARG A 65 1.23 -8.93 5.84
C ARG A 65 -0.16 -9.17 5.25
N PRO A 66 -1.04 -8.15 5.05
CA PRO A 66 -2.35 -8.40 4.44
C PRO A 66 -2.27 -9.07 3.07
N PHE A 67 -1.29 -8.67 2.24
CA PHE A 67 -1.04 -9.31 0.95
C PHE A 67 -0.54 -10.76 1.14
N HIS A 68 0.44 -10.97 2.02
CA HIS A 68 0.97 -12.32 2.30
C HIS A 68 -0.12 -13.27 2.80
N CYS A 69 -1.00 -12.82 3.69
CA CYS A 69 -2.14 -13.61 4.16
C CYS A 69 -3.14 -13.91 3.04
N LEU A 70 -3.46 -12.93 2.20
CA LEU A 70 -4.41 -13.10 1.09
C LEU A 70 -3.91 -14.11 0.04
N MET A 71 -2.62 -14.05 -0.29
CA MET A 71 -2.01 -14.89 -1.33
C MET A 71 -1.37 -16.16 -0.80
N SER A 72 -1.37 -16.39 0.52
CA SER A 72 -0.53 -17.41 1.16
C SER A 72 0.95 -17.31 0.71
N ALA A 73 1.42 -16.09 0.44
CA ALA A 73 2.74 -15.85 -0.14
C ALA A 73 3.83 -15.97 0.93
N THR A 74 4.87 -16.74 0.63
CA THR A 74 6.05 -16.91 1.47
C THR A 74 7.19 -16.02 0.97
N THR A 75 8.11 -15.69 1.87
CA THR A 75 9.39 -15.05 1.52
C THR A 75 10.45 -16.14 1.56
N ASP A 76 11.18 -16.33 0.47
CA ASP A 76 12.39 -17.15 0.49
C ASP A 76 13.54 -16.38 1.13
N ASN A 77 14.31 -17.06 1.98
CA ASN A 77 15.49 -16.52 2.67
C ASN A 77 16.76 -16.67 1.83
#